data_AF-A0A5K1GTU1-F1
#
_entry.id   AF-A0A5K1GTU1-F1
#
_cell.length_a   1.000
_cell.length_b   1.000
_cell.length_c   1.000
_cell.angle_alpha   90.00
_cell.angle_beta   90.00
_cell.angle_gamma   90.00
#
_symmetry.space_group_name_H-M   'P 1'
#
loop_
_entity.id
_entity.type
_entity.pdbx_description
1 polymer ?
#
loop_
_entity_poly.entity_id
_entity_poly.type
_entity_poly.pdbx_seq_one_letter_code
_entity_poly.pdbx_strand_id
1 'polypeptide(L)' 'ALAKALTEDELFYLQSQFKLLEPSKDGRVSLENFRL' A
#
# COMPACT_ATOMS: atom_id res chain seq x y z
N ALA A 1 3.19 -10.76 -12.51
CA ALA A 1 2.57 -9.78 -11.58
C ALA A 1 3.38 -8.50 -11.62
N LEU A 2 2.71 -7.34 -11.65
CA LEU A 2 3.36 -6.01 -11.71
C LEU A 2 4.38 -5.80 -10.57
N ALA A 3 4.14 -6.41 -9.42
CA ALA A 3 5.04 -6.39 -8.26
C ALA A 3 6.44 -6.97 -8.52
N LYS A 4 6.64 -7.81 -9.56
CA LYS A 4 7.96 -8.32 -9.96
C LYS A 4 8.73 -7.37 -10.88
N ALA A 5 8.10 -6.29 -11.34
CA ALA A 5 8.71 -5.30 -12.21
C ALA A 5 9.11 -4.01 -11.48
N LEU A 6 8.76 -3.88 -10.20
CA LEU A 6 9.14 -2.73 -9.38
C LEU A 6 10.60 -2.85 -8.96
N THR A 7 11.32 -1.74 -9.04
CA THR A 7 12.62 -1.57 -8.37
C THR A 7 12.45 -1.59 -6.85
N GLU A 8 13.55 -1.77 -6.11
CA GLU A 8 13.52 -1.76 -4.65
C GLU A 8 12.97 -0.44 -4.08
N ASP A 9 13.36 0.69 -4.68
CA ASP A 9 12.89 2.01 -4.27
C ASP A 9 11.39 2.18 -4.51
N GLU A 10 10.88 1.79 -5.68
CA GLU A 10 9.45 1.86 -5.97
C GLU A 10 8.64 0.95 -5.03
N LEU A 11 9.17 -0.23 -4.70
CA LEU A 11 8.54 -1.13 -3.75
C LEU A 11 8.54 -0.52 -2.33
N PHE A 12 9.63 0.13 -1.92
CA PHE A 12 9.73 0.83 -0.63
C PHE A 12 8.69 1.96 -0.53
N TYR A 13 8.56 2.78 -1.57
CA TYR A 13 7.56 3.86 -1.61
C TYR A 13 6.14 3.31 -1.57
N LEU A 14 5.85 2.25 -2.35
CA LEU A 14 4.53 1.62 -2.37
C LEU A 14 4.15 1.05 -1.01
N GLN A 15 5.07 0.37 -0.32
CA GLN A 15 4.83 -0.14 1.03
C GLN A 15 4.59 1.00 2.04
N SER A 16 5.35 2.08 1.93
CA SER A 16 5.22 3.25 2.80
C SER A 16 3.85 3.92 2.61
N GLN A 17 3.44 4.14 1.36
CA GLN A 17 2.13 4.70 1.03
C GLN A 17 0.99 3.79 1.49
N PHE A 18 1.13 2.47 1.31
CA PHE A 18 0.15 1.50 1.79
C PHE A 18 -0.03 1.56 3.31
N LYS A 19 1.06 1.68 4.08
CA LYS A 19 1.00 1.81 5.54
C LYS A 19 0.31 3.10 6.00
N LEU A 20 0.50 4.21 5.28
CA LEU A 20 -0.15 5.50 5.61
C LEU A 20 -1.67 5.47 5.46
N LEU A 21 -2.20 4.53 4.68
CA LEU A 21 -3.64 4.33 4.53
C LEU A 21 -4.24 3.49 5.67
N GLU A 22 -3.45 3.11 6.66
CA GLU A 22 -3.89 2.34 7.84
C GLU A 22 -4.74 1.11 7.47
N PRO A 23 -4.17 0.11 6.77
CA PRO A 23 -4.91 -1.06 6.33
C PRO A 23 -5.66 -1.72 7.48
N SER A 24 -6.85 -2.23 7.16
CA SER A 24 -7.70 -2.95 8.11
C SER A 24 -6.98 -4.18 8.68
N LYS A 25 -7.55 -4.78 9.73
CA LYS A 25 -6.96 -5.95 10.41
C LYS A 25 -6.69 -7.15 9.48
N ASP A 26 -7.39 -7.22 8.35
CA ASP A 26 -7.19 -8.24 7.31
C ASP A 26 -6.09 -7.88 6.29
N GLY A 27 -5.38 -6.77 6.51
CA GLY A 27 -4.31 -6.28 5.65
C GLY A 27 -4.81 -5.69 4.35
N ARG A 28 -6.05 -5.20 4.28
CA ARG A 28 -6.62 -4.58 3.08
C ARG A 28 -6.92 -3.11 3.29
N VAL A 29 -6.86 -2.38 2.18
CA VAL A 29 -7.31 -0.99 2.09
C VAL A 29 -8.63 -0.98 1.34
N SER A 30 -9.59 -0.22 1.85
CA SER A 30 -10.90 0.00 1.26
C SER A 30 -11.13 1.50 1.04
N LEU A 31 -12.29 1.87 0.50
CA LEU A 31 -12.66 3.28 0.30
C LEU A 31 -12.70 4.07 1.62
N GLU A 32 -12.94 3.42 2.75
CA GLU A 32 -12.97 4.06 4.07
C GLU A 32 -11.59 4.60 4.46
N ASN A 33 -10.53 3.88 4.13
CA ASN A 33 -9.15 4.28 4.41
C ASN A 33 -8.71 5.57 3.70
N PHE A 34 -9.42 5.98 2.63
CA PHE A 34 -9.12 7.19 1.88
C PHE A 34 -9.93 8.41 2.34
N ARG A 35 -10.81 8.27 3.34
CA ARG A 35 -11.83 9.28 3.64
C ARG A 35 -11.45 10.40 4.61
N LEU A 36 -10.22 10.44 5.13
CA LEU A 36 -9.65 11.50 5.99
C LEU A 36 -10.67 12.30 6.84
#